data_AF-A0A8H7GHU5-F1
#
_entry.id   AF-A0A8H7GHU5-F1
#
_cell.length_a   1.000
_cell.length_b   1.000
_cell.length_c   1.000
_cell.angle_alpha   90.00
_cell.angle_beta   90.00
_cell.angle_gamma   90.00
#
_symmetry.space_group_name_H-M   'P 1'
#
loop_
_entity.id
_entity.type
_entity.pdbx_description
1 polymer ?
#
loop_
_entity_poly.entity_id
_entity_poly.type
_entity_poly.pdbx_seq_one_letter_code
_entity_poly.pdbx_strand_id
1 'polypeptide(L)'
;MSPAQTRSSLFPTRKFIGLGVILTIVYSAPALLWFIAVNFAPVSDVTAIWNANAFWAYIVTVKVYRLDWEPRRLAAVLLATAGVLIVVYGGNTASDLASAAPNLKVSSAVTGDLLTLAASIIYGVYQVMYKKHVTLRAIPKSALDDRYDPLPVDEASVVGEDVEADHAVPPPPGLHANLLTSVIGFFTFALLWLPIPLLDYFNIEPFTLPPTVHTYLTIAGIAGTGVLYNAGFMILLGIWGPVITSVGNLLTIVLVLISDLIFGDSANTITVWSLVGSGAIVSAFAVLVYEMSRAE
;
A
#
# COMPACT_ATOMS: atom_id res chain seq x y z
N MET A 1 -30.93 30.49 34.17
CA MET A 1 -30.21 29.37 33.54
C MET A 1 -29.94 29.74 32.10
N SER A 2 -28.68 30.04 31.76
CA SER A 2 -28.25 30.25 30.37
C SER A 2 -27.85 28.89 29.80
N PRO A 3 -28.35 28.45 28.64
CA PRO A 3 -27.91 27.19 28.05
C PRO A 3 -26.42 27.27 27.71
N ALA A 4 -25.67 26.26 28.15
CA ALA A 4 -24.25 26.11 27.84
C ALA A 4 -24.09 26.07 26.32
N GLN A 5 -23.43 27.08 25.76
CA GLN A 5 -23.09 27.13 24.35
C GLN A 5 -21.98 26.11 24.08
N THR A 6 -22.33 24.97 23.49
CA THR A 6 -21.37 24.10 22.81
C THR A 6 -20.74 24.92 21.69
N ARG A 7 -19.52 25.42 21.91
CA ARG A 7 -18.73 26.04 20.84
C ARG A 7 -18.39 24.96 19.83
N SER A 8 -19.13 24.90 18.73
CA SER A 8 -18.74 24.10 17.57
C SER A 8 -17.44 24.68 17.02
N SER A 9 -16.31 24.06 17.33
CA SER A 9 -15.08 24.38 16.62
C SER A 9 -15.31 24.04 15.15
N LEU A 10 -15.25 25.03 14.27
CA LEU A 10 -15.36 24.83 12.83
C LEU A 10 -14.32 23.80 12.40
N PHE A 11 -14.77 22.74 11.70
CA PHE A 11 -13.88 21.72 11.17
C PHE A 11 -12.78 22.41 10.33
N PRO A 12 -11.49 22.10 10.55
CA PRO A 12 -10.39 22.79 9.89
C PRO A 12 -10.24 22.36 8.42
N THR A 13 -11.24 22.67 7.61
CA THR A 13 -11.38 22.30 6.19
C THR A 13 -10.14 22.63 5.36
N ARG A 14 -9.55 23.82 5.56
CA ARG A 14 -8.32 24.22 4.83
C ARG A 14 -7.13 23.29 5.11
N LYS A 15 -6.94 22.90 6.38
CA LYS A 15 -5.86 21.98 6.76
C LYS A 15 -6.15 20.58 6.23
N PHE A 16 -7.41 20.15 6.28
CA PHE A 16 -7.84 18.86 5.76
C PHE A 16 -7.68 18.74 4.24
N ILE A 17 -8.03 19.79 3.48
CA ILE A 17 -7.81 19.86 2.04
C ILE A 17 -6.31 19.83 1.73
N GLY A 18 -5.50 20.64 2.44
CA GLY A 18 -4.04 20.63 2.28
C GLY A 18 -3.43 19.25 2.55
N LEU A 19 -3.88 18.58 3.61
CA LEU A 19 -3.49 17.20 3.90
C LEU A 19 -3.88 16.24 2.77
N GLY A 20 -5.12 16.33 2.28
CA GLY A 20 -5.61 15.51 1.17
C GLY A 20 -4.76 15.65 -0.10
N VAL A 21 -4.44 16.88 -0.50
CA VAL A 21 -3.58 17.16 -1.66
C VAL A 21 -2.18 16.59 -1.46
N ILE A 22 -1.57 16.80 -0.28
CA ILE A 22 -0.23 16.27 0.02
C ILE A 22 -0.24 14.74 -0.03
N LEU A 23 -1.22 14.09 0.59
CA LEU A 23 -1.35 12.63 0.57
C LEU A 23 -1.51 12.09 -0.84
N THR A 24 -2.32 12.76 -1.69
CA THR A 24 -2.46 12.41 -3.09
C THR A 24 -1.16 12.54 -3.85
N ILE A 25 -0.43 13.65 -3.73
CA ILE A 25 0.86 13.83 -4.43
C ILE A 25 1.85 12.74 -4.02
N VAL A 26 1.98 12.49 -2.70
CA VAL A 26 2.93 11.50 -2.18
C VAL A 26 2.54 10.08 -2.59
N TYR A 27 1.25 9.75 -2.63
CA TYR A 27 0.76 8.43 -3.06
C TYR A 27 0.86 8.23 -4.58
N SER A 28 0.51 9.23 -5.38
CA SER A 28 0.51 9.15 -6.84
C SER A 28 1.91 9.23 -7.45
N ALA A 29 2.88 9.90 -6.80
CA ALA A 29 4.24 10.01 -7.29
C ALA A 29 4.93 8.65 -7.61
N PRO A 30 4.98 7.67 -6.68
CA PRO A 30 5.58 6.38 -6.98
C PRO A 30 4.79 5.60 -8.04
N ALA A 31 3.46 5.73 -8.08
CA ALA A 31 2.65 5.08 -9.11
C ALA A 31 2.96 5.62 -10.51
N LEU A 32 3.04 6.95 -10.66
CA LEU A 32 3.40 7.59 -11.93
C LEU A 32 4.81 7.20 -12.38
N LEU A 33 5.78 7.19 -11.48
CA LEU A 33 7.14 6.75 -11.78
C LEU A 33 7.18 5.29 -12.25
N TRP A 34 6.39 4.42 -11.62
CA TRP A 34 6.24 3.02 -12.03
C TRP A 34 5.64 2.89 -13.42
N PHE A 35 4.55 3.61 -13.74
CA PHE A 35 3.93 3.58 -15.06
C PHE A 35 4.87 4.12 -16.16
N ILE A 36 5.65 5.16 -15.85
CA ILE A 36 6.67 5.67 -16.77
C ILE A 36 7.73 4.59 -17.01
N ALA A 37 8.21 3.92 -15.95
CA ALA A 37 9.26 2.90 -16.04
C ALA A 37 8.88 1.69 -16.92
N VAL A 38 7.61 1.26 -16.91
CA VAL A 38 7.12 0.15 -17.75
C VAL A 38 7.29 0.41 -19.26
N ASN A 39 7.37 1.68 -19.68
CA ASN A 39 7.63 2.01 -21.09
C ASN A 39 9.11 1.84 -21.49
N PHE A 40 10.02 1.73 -20.52
CA PHE A 40 11.46 1.73 -20.75
C PHE A 40 12.15 0.41 -20.37
N ALA A 41 11.60 -0.33 -19.40
CA ALA A 41 12.15 -1.56 -18.88
C ALA A 41 11.16 -2.75 -19.01
N PRO A 42 11.66 -4.00 -19.07
CA PRO A 42 10.83 -5.19 -19.02
C PRO A 42 9.94 -5.23 -17.79
N VAL A 43 8.71 -5.75 -17.95
CA VAL A 43 7.75 -5.88 -16.83
C VAL A 43 8.30 -6.80 -15.73
N SER A 44 9.17 -7.76 -16.06
CA SER A 44 9.91 -8.56 -15.09
C SER A 44 10.76 -7.70 -14.18
N ASP A 45 11.63 -6.86 -14.74
CA ASP A 45 12.57 -6.03 -13.99
C ASP A 45 11.82 -5.02 -13.12
N VAL A 46 10.80 -4.39 -13.69
CA VAL A 46 9.92 -3.47 -12.97
C VAL A 46 9.21 -4.17 -11.80
N THR A 47 8.73 -5.39 -11.98
CA THR A 47 8.05 -6.15 -10.90
C THR A 47 9.02 -6.55 -9.80
N ALA A 48 10.22 -7.04 -10.15
CA ALA A 48 11.25 -7.40 -9.19
C ALA A 48 11.69 -6.19 -8.34
N ILE A 49 12.00 -5.08 -8.99
CA ILE A 49 12.51 -3.86 -8.33
C ILE A 49 11.41 -3.19 -7.51
N TRP A 50 10.16 -3.17 -7.99
CA TRP A 50 9.04 -2.60 -7.26
C TRP A 50 8.82 -3.29 -5.91
N ASN A 51 8.92 -4.62 -5.87
CA ASN A 51 8.74 -5.41 -4.66
C ASN A 51 9.87 -5.26 -3.62
N ALA A 52 11.00 -4.64 -3.99
CA ALA A 52 12.01 -4.21 -3.02
C ALA A 52 11.48 -3.14 -2.04
N ASN A 53 10.27 -2.61 -2.25
CA ASN A 53 9.64 -1.64 -1.38
C ASN A 53 9.49 -2.17 0.07
N ALA A 54 9.36 -3.48 0.27
CA ALA A 54 9.28 -4.12 1.57
C ALA A 54 10.58 -3.98 2.37
N PHE A 55 11.71 -4.10 1.67
CA PHE A 55 13.04 -3.87 2.24
C PHE A 55 13.23 -2.41 2.66
N TRP A 56 12.84 -1.46 1.80
CA TRP A 56 12.89 -0.04 2.13
C TRP A 56 11.94 0.33 3.27
N ALA A 57 10.73 -0.23 3.29
CA ALA A 57 9.77 -0.04 4.37
C ALA A 57 10.35 -0.51 5.72
N TYR A 58 11.07 -1.64 5.75
CA TYR A 58 11.77 -2.10 6.96
C TYR A 58 12.85 -1.11 7.42
N ILE A 59 13.78 -0.73 6.54
CA ILE A 59 14.86 0.22 6.89
C ILE A 59 14.28 1.53 7.42
N VAL A 60 13.29 2.10 6.72
CA VAL A 60 12.67 3.35 7.10
C VAL A 60 11.91 3.18 8.42
N THR A 61 11.25 2.05 8.67
CA THR A 61 10.58 1.77 9.95
C THR A 61 11.58 1.76 11.10
N VAL A 62 12.67 1.00 10.99
CA VAL A 62 13.71 0.92 12.02
C VAL A 62 14.28 2.30 12.32
N LYS A 63 14.57 3.10 11.28
CA LYS A 63 15.13 4.45 11.44
C LYS A 63 14.14 5.47 12.00
N VAL A 64 12.90 5.47 11.53
CA VAL A 64 11.86 6.45 11.91
C VAL A 64 11.38 6.23 13.33
N TYR A 65 11.23 4.96 13.74
CA TYR A 65 10.79 4.58 15.09
C TYR A 65 11.96 4.37 16.06
N ARG A 66 13.22 4.46 15.59
CA ARG A 66 14.44 4.23 16.37
C ARG A 66 14.41 2.88 17.11
N LEU A 67 14.00 1.85 16.37
CA LEU A 67 13.95 0.49 16.89
C LEU A 67 15.34 -0.17 16.82
N ASP A 68 15.55 -1.17 17.66
CA ASP A 68 16.71 -2.03 17.54
C ASP A 68 16.62 -2.88 16.27
N TRP A 69 17.79 -3.17 15.69
CA TRP A 69 17.87 -4.02 14.51
C TRP A 69 17.55 -5.46 14.89
N GLU A 70 16.42 -5.95 14.39
CA GLU A 70 16.00 -7.33 14.60
C GLU A 70 16.44 -8.18 13.39
N PRO A 71 17.52 -8.98 13.52
CA PRO A 71 18.13 -9.66 12.38
C PRO A 71 17.21 -10.70 11.74
N ARG A 72 16.27 -11.24 12.53
CA ARG A 72 15.29 -12.23 12.06
C ARG A 72 14.25 -11.60 11.13
N ARG A 73 13.70 -10.43 11.50
CA ARG A 73 12.82 -9.64 10.62
C ARG A 73 13.53 -9.22 9.35
N LEU A 74 14.77 -8.76 9.46
CA LEU A 74 15.59 -8.42 8.30
C LEU A 74 15.83 -9.64 7.40
N ALA A 75 16.18 -10.80 7.97
CA ALA A 75 16.38 -12.03 7.23
C ALA A 75 15.10 -12.49 6.52
N ALA A 76 13.93 -12.35 7.16
CA ALA A 76 12.65 -12.66 6.54
C ALA A 76 12.34 -11.72 5.36
N VAL A 77 12.55 -10.40 5.53
CA VAL A 77 12.34 -9.43 4.43
C VAL A 77 13.29 -9.70 3.27
N LEU A 78 14.57 -9.98 3.55
CA LEU A 78 15.56 -10.34 2.53
C LEU A 78 15.18 -11.65 1.81
N LEU A 79 14.76 -12.67 2.55
CA LEU A 79 14.28 -13.93 2.00
C LEU A 79 13.06 -13.72 1.09
N ALA A 80 12.11 -12.87 1.49
CA ALA A 80 10.95 -12.54 0.67
C ALA A 80 11.36 -11.82 -0.62
N THR A 81 12.25 -10.83 -0.53
CA THR A 81 12.75 -10.12 -1.72
C THR A 81 13.54 -11.04 -2.67
N ALA A 82 14.35 -11.97 -2.13
CA ALA A 82 15.02 -12.99 -2.92
C ALA A 82 14.03 -13.95 -3.57
N GLY A 83 12.97 -14.33 -2.85
CA GLY A 83 11.87 -15.13 -3.39
C GLY A 83 11.22 -14.47 -4.61
N VAL A 84 10.95 -13.17 -4.54
CA VAL A 84 10.42 -12.40 -5.70
C VAL A 84 11.39 -12.44 -6.88
N LEU A 85 12.69 -12.20 -6.66
CA LEU A 85 13.69 -12.28 -7.72
C LEU A 85 13.71 -13.66 -8.38
N ILE A 86 13.63 -14.73 -7.59
CA ILE A 86 13.60 -16.10 -8.11
C ILE A 86 12.32 -16.35 -8.93
N VAL A 87 11.15 -15.91 -8.46
CA VAL A 87 9.89 -16.07 -9.22
C VAL A 87 9.96 -15.33 -10.55
N VAL A 88 10.45 -14.09 -10.53
CA VAL A 88 10.47 -13.20 -11.69
C VAL A 88 11.51 -13.62 -12.74
N TYR A 89 12.73 -13.95 -12.31
CA TYR A 89 13.86 -14.22 -13.21
C TYR A 89 14.10 -15.70 -13.50
N GLY A 90 13.60 -16.60 -12.66
CA GLY A 90 13.84 -18.02 -12.81
C GLY A 90 13.35 -18.60 -14.14
N GLY A 91 12.30 -18.03 -14.72
CA GLY A 91 11.80 -18.42 -16.05
C GLY A 91 12.66 -17.90 -17.21
N ASN A 92 13.26 -16.71 -17.09
CA ASN A 92 13.96 -16.05 -18.21
C ASN A 92 15.34 -16.66 -18.53
N THR A 93 16.01 -17.26 -17.53
CA THR A 93 17.35 -17.82 -17.71
C THR A 93 17.36 -19.00 -18.69
N ALA A 94 16.25 -19.74 -18.82
CA ALA A 94 16.12 -20.84 -19.77
C ALA A 94 15.87 -20.35 -21.23
N SER A 95 15.38 -19.14 -21.41
CA SER A 95 15.04 -18.53 -22.71
C SER A 95 16.20 -17.76 -23.32
N ASP A 96 17.06 -17.16 -22.49
CA ASP A 96 18.16 -16.28 -22.94
C ASP A 96 19.35 -17.03 -23.55
N LEU A 97 19.51 -18.33 -23.30
CA LEU A 97 20.57 -19.13 -23.95
C LEU A 97 20.30 -19.39 -25.45
N ALA A 98 19.08 -19.11 -25.93
CA ALA A 98 18.63 -19.43 -27.29
C ALA A 98 18.53 -18.22 -28.24
N SER A 99 18.75 -16.98 -27.78
CA SER A 99 18.56 -15.79 -28.61
C SER A 99 19.49 -14.64 -28.26
N ALA A 100 20.81 -14.86 -28.41
CA ALA A 100 21.79 -13.79 -28.34
C ALA A 100 21.83 -13.00 -29.66
N ALA A 101 20.94 -12.02 -29.80
CA ALA A 101 21.12 -10.90 -30.73
C ALA A 101 21.55 -9.66 -29.93
N PRO A 102 22.70 -9.01 -30.24
CA PRO A 102 23.18 -7.88 -29.47
C PRO A 102 22.50 -6.60 -29.97
N ASN A 103 21.24 -6.39 -29.59
CA ASN A 103 20.59 -5.11 -29.86
C ASN A 103 20.70 -4.20 -28.64
N LEU A 104 21.51 -3.15 -28.80
CA LEU A 104 21.64 -2.01 -27.90
C LEU A 104 20.26 -1.41 -27.55
N LYS A 105 19.66 -1.87 -26.44
CA LYS A 105 18.60 -1.15 -25.71
C LYS A 105 18.85 -1.11 -24.20
N VAL A 106 20.10 -1.31 -23.79
CA VAL A 106 20.53 -1.32 -22.38
C VAL A 106 20.29 0.05 -21.71
N SER A 107 20.49 1.16 -22.43
CA SER A 107 20.35 2.50 -21.83
C SER A 107 18.92 2.88 -21.46
N SER A 108 17.91 2.41 -22.22
CA SER A 108 16.51 2.66 -21.87
C SER A 108 16.06 1.77 -20.71
N ALA A 109 16.47 0.49 -20.71
CA ALA A 109 16.14 -0.44 -19.63
C ALA A 109 16.66 0.05 -18.27
N VAL A 110 17.93 0.46 -18.20
CA VAL A 110 18.53 1.01 -16.97
C VAL A 110 17.77 2.24 -16.46
N THR A 111 17.26 3.09 -17.37
CA THR A 111 16.46 4.25 -16.98
C THR A 111 15.14 3.82 -16.33
N GLY A 112 14.47 2.81 -16.90
CA GLY A 112 13.27 2.22 -16.30
C GLY A 112 13.55 1.58 -14.94
N ASP A 113 14.65 0.83 -14.81
CA ASP A 113 15.05 0.18 -13.56
C ASP A 113 15.32 1.20 -12.45
N LEU A 114 16.02 2.29 -12.76
CA LEU A 114 16.29 3.38 -11.83
C LEU A 114 15.00 4.11 -11.41
N LEU A 115 14.08 4.34 -12.35
CA LEU A 115 12.78 4.95 -12.05
C LEU A 115 11.95 4.05 -11.12
N THR A 116 11.91 2.74 -11.38
CA THR A 116 11.23 1.78 -10.50
C THR A 116 11.89 1.70 -9.12
N LEU A 117 13.22 1.75 -9.04
CA LEU A 117 13.93 1.76 -7.77
C LEU A 117 13.58 3.02 -6.96
N ALA A 118 13.56 4.18 -7.60
CA ALA A 118 13.13 5.43 -6.97
C ALA A 118 11.67 5.33 -6.48
N ALA A 119 10.78 4.80 -7.32
CA ALA A 119 9.37 4.59 -6.99
C ALA A 119 9.21 3.66 -5.77
N SER A 120 9.97 2.57 -5.73
CA SER A 120 10.01 1.58 -4.65
C SER A 120 10.45 2.18 -3.32
N ILE A 121 11.50 3.03 -3.32
CA ILE A 121 11.96 3.76 -2.14
C ILE A 121 10.90 4.75 -1.65
N ILE A 122 10.35 5.57 -2.56
CA ILE A 122 9.33 6.57 -2.24
C ILE A 122 8.11 5.88 -1.63
N TYR A 123 7.68 4.75 -2.20
CA TYR A 123 6.55 3.98 -1.69
C TYR A 123 6.84 3.40 -0.30
N GLY A 124 8.04 2.86 -0.05
CA GLY A 124 8.45 2.41 1.28
C GLY A 124 8.42 3.55 2.32
N VAL A 125 8.90 4.74 1.95
CA VAL A 125 8.82 5.93 2.82
C VAL A 125 7.37 6.34 3.08
N TYR A 126 6.53 6.38 2.04
CA TYR A 126 5.11 6.71 2.14
C TYR A 126 4.41 5.81 3.17
N GLN A 127 4.61 4.50 3.10
CA GLN A 127 3.95 3.56 4.02
C GLN A 127 4.28 3.85 5.49
N VAL A 128 5.55 4.12 5.80
CA VAL A 128 5.98 4.43 7.17
C VAL A 128 5.46 5.79 7.62
N MET A 129 5.48 6.80 6.74
CA MET A 129 4.95 8.12 7.06
C MET A 129 3.44 8.09 7.26
N TYR A 130 2.72 7.30 6.47
CA TYR A 130 1.28 7.09 6.61
C TYR A 130 0.97 6.43 7.96
N LYS A 131 1.66 5.35 8.33
CA LYS A 131 1.51 4.73 9.67
C LYS A 131 1.83 5.71 10.80
N LYS A 132 2.85 6.54 10.64
CA LYS A 132 3.29 7.45 11.72
C LYS A 132 2.35 8.62 11.95
N HIS A 133 1.83 9.24 10.89
CA HIS A 133 1.13 10.52 10.99
C HIS A 133 -0.37 10.43 10.72
N VAL A 134 -0.81 9.36 10.06
CA VAL A 134 -2.13 9.32 9.43
C VAL A 134 -3.01 8.24 10.05
N THR A 135 -2.46 7.12 10.51
CA THR A 135 -3.28 6.12 11.20
C THR A 135 -3.51 6.54 12.65
N LEU A 136 -4.76 6.56 13.09
CA LEU A 136 -5.08 6.75 14.50
C LEU A 136 -4.42 5.64 15.32
N ARG A 137 -3.82 6.00 16.46
CA ARG A 137 -3.33 5.01 17.43
C ARG A 137 -4.53 4.14 17.84
N ALA A 138 -4.46 2.85 17.56
CA ALA A 138 -5.41 1.90 18.14
C ALA A 138 -5.19 1.97 19.67
N ILE A 139 -6.17 2.52 20.39
CA ILE A 139 -6.16 2.46 21.85
C ILE A 139 -6.41 0.99 22.21
N PRO A 140 -5.60 0.37 23.09
CA PRO A 140 -5.83 -1.01 23.53
C PRO A 140 -7.26 -1.16 24.05
N LYS A 141 -7.97 -2.24 23.66
CA LYS A 141 -9.34 -2.51 24.13
C LYS A 141 -9.46 -2.51 25.66
N SER A 142 -8.41 -2.87 26.39
CA SER A 142 -8.37 -2.81 27.86
C SER A 142 -8.61 -1.40 28.42
N ALA A 143 -8.15 -0.35 27.73
CA ALA A 143 -8.37 1.03 28.14
C ALA A 143 -9.79 1.56 27.85
N LEU A 144 -10.61 0.80 27.12
CA LEU A 144 -12.03 1.07 26.92
C LEU A 144 -12.91 0.36 27.97
N ASP A 145 -12.46 -0.78 28.49
CA ASP A 145 -13.19 -1.57 29.49
C ASP A 145 -13.02 -0.99 30.91
N ASP A 146 -11.82 -0.49 31.24
CA ASP A 146 -11.51 0.16 32.52
C ASP A 146 -12.15 1.57 32.70
N ARG A 147 -12.91 2.07 31.71
CA ARG A 147 -13.44 3.45 31.69
C ARG A 147 -14.96 3.53 31.60
N TYR A 148 -15.67 2.44 31.88
CA TYR A 148 -17.11 2.48 32.06
C TYR A 148 -17.44 2.78 33.53
N ASP A 149 -17.58 4.05 33.88
CA ASP A 149 -18.24 4.43 35.13
C ASP A 149 -19.76 4.26 34.95
N PRO A 150 -20.43 3.37 35.70
CA PRO A 150 -21.88 3.34 35.69
C PRO A 150 -22.42 4.69 36.16
N LEU A 151 -23.34 5.27 35.38
CA LEU A 151 -23.98 6.55 35.72
C LEU A 151 -24.55 6.48 37.15
N PRO A 152 -24.26 7.46 38.02
CA PRO A 152 -24.82 7.48 39.36
C PRO A 152 -26.34 7.57 39.26
N VAL A 153 -27.02 6.57 39.78
CA VAL A 153 -28.48 6.55 39.89
C VAL A 153 -28.86 7.20 41.21
N ASP A 154 -28.53 8.48 41.40
CA ASP A 154 -29.03 9.25 42.55
C ASP A 154 -29.17 10.75 42.23
N GLU A 155 -30.40 11.22 42.35
CA GLU A 155 -30.83 12.61 42.19
C GLU A 155 -30.38 13.47 43.38
N ALA A 156 -29.09 13.79 43.53
CA ALA A 156 -28.65 14.97 44.30
C ALA A 156 -27.14 15.24 44.21
N SER A 157 -26.80 16.35 43.56
CA SER A 157 -25.64 17.22 43.84
C SER A 157 -24.24 16.59 44.01
N VAL A 158 -23.40 16.74 42.99
CA VAL A 158 -21.99 17.17 43.19
C VAL A 158 -21.63 18.19 42.11
N VAL A 159 -21.39 19.42 42.54
CA VAL A 159 -20.75 20.50 41.79
C VAL A 159 -19.26 20.39 42.08
N GLY A 160 -18.41 20.18 41.07
CA GLY A 160 -16.95 20.19 41.26
C GLY A 160 -16.16 19.74 40.03
N GLU A 161 -15.43 20.70 39.45
CA GLU A 161 -14.33 20.62 38.47
C GLU A 161 -14.63 20.17 37.03
N ASP A 162 -14.59 21.18 36.14
CA ASP A 162 -14.54 21.07 34.69
C ASP A 162 -13.26 20.32 34.25
N VAL A 163 -13.37 19.02 34.04
CA VAL A 163 -12.44 18.27 33.19
C VAL A 163 -13.11 18.09 31.84
N GLU A 164 -12.87 19.03 30.91
CA GLU A 164 -13.11 18.83 29.48
C GLU A 164 -12.17 17.71 28.97
N ALA A 165 -12.53 16.46 29.24
CA ALA A 165 -12.04 15.34 28.47
C ALA A 165 -12.94 15.21 27.24
N ASP A 166 -12.40 15.62 26.09
CA ASP A 166 -12.93 15.32 24.77
C ASP A 166 -13.02 13.80 24.60
N HIS A 167 -14.13 13.22 25.07
CA HIS A 167 -14.41 11.78 25.00
C HIS A 167 -14.88 11.37 23.60
N ALA A 168 -14.13 11.75 22.57
CA ALA A 168 -14.30 11.20 21.24
C ALA A 168 -13.71 9.79 21.23
N VAL A 169 -14.58 8.77 21.35
CA VAL A 169 -14.20 7.37 21.06
C VAL A 169 -13.56 7.36 19.67
N PRO A 170 -12.29 6.96 19.51
CA PRO A 170 -11.65 7.00 18.22
C PRO A 170 -12.38 6.07 17.26
N PRO A 171 -12.69 6.51 16.03
CA PRO A 171 -13.38 5.67 15.07
C PRO A 171 -12.58 4.39 14.80
N PRO A 172 -13.25 3.29 14.39
CA PRO A 172 -12.58 2.06 14.05
C PRO A 172 -11.40 2.32 13.11
N PRO A 173 -10.21 1.73 13.34
CA PRO A 173 -9.01 2.05 12.59
C PRO A 173 -9.19 1.85 11.07
N GLY A 174 -10.02 0.89 10.67
CA GLY A 174 -10.36 0.67 9.26
C GLY A 174 -11.26 1.74 8.64
N LEU A 175 -12.18 2.33 9.42
CA LEU A 175 -13.04 3.42 8.94
C LEU A 175 -12.19 4.66 8.65
N HIS A 176 -11.28 4.99 9.56
CA HIS A 176 -10.36 6.12 9.37
C HIS A 176 -9.44 5.93 8.18
N ALA A 177 -8.84 4.73 8.04
CA ALA A 177 -7.96 4.41 6.92
C ALA A 177 -8.69 4.50 5.57
N ASN A 178 -9.90 3.97 5.47
CA ASN A 178 -10.68 4.00 4.23
C ASN A 178 -11.23 5.41 3.91
N LEU A 179 -11.58 6.20 4.92
CA LEU A 179 -11.97 7.60 4.73
C LEU A 179 -10.83 8.38 4.04
N LEU A 180 -9.61 8.26 4.57
CA LEU A 180 -8.45 8.94 4.00
C LEU A 180 -8.05 8.38 2.63
N THR A 181 -8.17 7.08 2.43
CA THR A 181 -7.97 6.46 1.12
C THR A 181 -8.97 6.99 0.10
N SER A 182 -10.23 7.20 0.51
CA SER A 182 -11.27 7.81 -0.33
C SER A 182 -10.97 9.28 -0.65
N VAL A 183 -10.43 10.04 0.32
CA VAL A 183 -9.96 11.42 0.11
C VAL A 183 -8.82 11.43 -0.92
N ILE A 184 -7.84 10.54 -0.79
CA ILE A 184 -6.76 10.38 -1.77
C ILE A 184 -7.35 10.10 -3.15
N GLY A 185 -8.30 9.17 -3.26
CA GLY A 185 -8.98 8.84 -4.52
C GLY A 185 -9.74 10.01 -5.13
N PHE A 186 -10.45 10.79 -4.31
CA PHE A 186 -11.17 11.99 -4.75
C PHE A 186 -10.23 13.04 -5.36
N PHE A 187 -9.15 13.38 -4.66
CA PHE A 187 -8.15 14.33 -5.19
C PHE A 187 -7.38 13.76 -6.38
N THR A 188 -7.10 12.45 -6.39
CA THR A 188 -6.47 11.76 -7.53
C THR A 188 -7.33 11.91 -8.77
N PHE A 189 -8.63 11.60 -8.67
CA PHE A 189 -9.58 11.85 -9.75
C PHE A 189 -9.50 13.32 -10.16
N ALA A 190 -9.82 14.24 -9.24
CA ALA A 190 -9.91 15.68 -9.52
C ALA A 190 -8.67 16.31 -10.19
N LEU A 191 -7.46 15.79 -9.91
CA LEU A 191 -6.22 16.31 -10.47
C LEU A 191 -5.78 15.58 -11.74
N LEU A 192 -5.85 14.25 -11.79
CA LEU A 192 -5.26 13.46 -12.88
C LEU A 192 -6.18 13.28 -14.09
N TRP A 193 -7.48 13.61 -14.01
CA TRP A 193 -8.34 13.61 -15.20
C TRP A 193 -8.10 14.86 -16.07
N LEU A 194 -7.63 15.98 -15.49
CA LEU A 194 -7.48 17.27 -16.18
C LEU A 194 -6.47 17.28 -17.35
N PRO A 195 -5.33 16.57 -17.30
CA PRO A 195 -4.41 16.50 -18.44
C PRO A 195 -5.03 15.85 -19.69
N ILE A 196 -5.99 14.93 -19.53
CA ILE A 196 -6.60 14.18 -20.65
C ILE A 196 -7.27 15.12 -21.68
N PRO A 197 -8.25 15.96 -21.31
CA PRO A 197 -8.87 16.87 -22.28
C PRO A 197 -7.90 17.93 -22.81
N LEU A 198 -6.86 18.30 -22.06
CA LEU A 198 -5.83 19.22 -22.53
C LEU A 198 -5.00 18.57 -23.65
N LEU A 199 -4.57 17.32 -23.47
CA LEU A 199 -3.80 16.59 -24.48
C LEU A 199 -4.60 16.37 -25.77
N ASP A 200 -5.90 16.09 -25.65
CA ASP A 200 -6.82 15.97 -26.79
C ASP A 200 -6.96 17.32 -27.54
N TYR A 201 -7.15 18.41 -26.79
CA TYR A 201 -7.26 19.76 -27.35
C TYR A 201 -6.00 20.18 -28.11
N PHE A 202 -4.82 19.87 -27.58
CA PHE A 202 -3.55 20.13 -28.24
C PHE A 202 -3.19 19.12 -29.36
N ASN A 203 -4.07 18.14 -29.65
CA ASN A 203 -3.85 17.05 -30.61
C ASN A 203 -2.51 16.32 -30.39
N ILE A 204 -2.07 16.22 -29.13
CA ILE A 204 -0.86 15.46 -28.78
C ILE A 204 -1.17 13.97 -28.83
N GLU A 205 -2.36 13.57 -28.36
CA GLU A 205 -2.84 12.19 -28.38
C GLU A 205 -4.37 12.17 -28.52
N PRO A 206 -4.95 11.48 -29.51
CA PRO A 206 -6.40 11.44 -29.71
C PRO A 206 -7.06 10.44 -28.74
N PHE A 207 -8.01 10.90 -27.93
CA PHE A 207 -8.73 10.02 -27.00
C PHE A 207 -10.02 9.50 -27.61
N THR A 208 -10.11 8.18 -27.77
CA THR A 208 -11.33 7.51 -28.25
C THR A 208 -11.91 6.62 -27.16
N LEU A 209 -13.24 6.64 -27.06
CA LEU A 209 -13.94 5.78 -26.11
C LEU A 209 -13.87 4.31 -26.56
N PRO A 210 -13.81 3.34 -25.62
CA PRO A 210 -13.80 1.94 -25.98
C PRO A 210 -15.00 1.57 -26.87
N PRO A 211 -14.79 0.82 -27.97
CA PRO A 211 -15.87 0.50 -28.91
C PRO A 211 -16.85 -0.57 -28.39
N THR A 212 -16.47 -1.34 -27.37
CA THR A 212 -17.18 -2.55 -26.95
C THR A 212 -17.55 -2.52 -25.46
N VAL A 213 -18.79 -2.91 -25.13
CA VAL A 213 -19.27 -3.02 -23.74
C VAL A 213 -18.41 -3.96 -22.90
N HIS A 214 -17.90 -5.04 -23.49
CA HIS A 214 -16.98 -5.95 -22.82
C HIS A 214 -15.74 -5.23 -22.27
N THR A 215 -15.13 -4.34 -23.06
CA THR A 215 -13.96 -3.56 -22.63
C THR A 215 -14.30 -2.64 -21.46
N TYR A 216 -15.48 -2.01 -21.47
CA TYR A 216 -15.96 -1.23 -20.32
C TYR A 216 -16.10 -2.09 -19.06
N LEU A 217 -16.71 -3.28 -19.17
CA LEU A 217 -16.88 -4.18 -18.03
C LEU A 217 -15.54 -4.69 -17.50
N THR A 218 -14.57 -4.98 -18.37
CA THR A 218 -13.21 -5.37 -17.95
C THR A 218 -12.52 -4.22 -17.20
N ILE A 219 -12.58 -3.00 -17.71
CA ILE A 219 -12.00 -1.82 -17.06
C ILE A 219 -12.68 -1.57 -15.69
N ALA A 220 -14.01 -1.64 -15.64
CA ALA A 220 -14.77 -1.48 -14.40
C ALA A 220 -14.42 -2.58 -13.39
N GLY A 221 -14.22 -3.82 -13.85
CA GLY A 221 -13.77 -4.94 -13.03
C GLY A 221 -12.38 -4.69 -12.43
N ILE A 222 -11.40 -4.29 -13.25
CA ILE A 222 -10.04 -3.95 -12.80
C ILE A 222 -10.06 -2.79 -11.79
N ALA A 223 -10.85 -1.76 -12.07
CA ALA A 223 -11.00 -0.62 -11.15
C ALA A 223 -11.63 -1.06 -9.82
N GLY A 224 -12.68 -1.89 -9.86
CA GLY A 224 -13.37 -2.39 -8.67
C GLY A 224 -12.47 -3.26 -7.79
N THR A 225 -11.73 -4.21 -8.37
CA THR A 225 -10.78 -5.04 -7.63
C THR A 225 -9.61 -4.22 -7.10
N GLY A 226 -9.15 -3.20 -7.84
CA GLY A 226 -8.14 -2.25 -7.39
C GLY A 226 -8.58 -1.42 -6.17
N VAL A 227 -9.85 -0.99 -6.12
CA VAL A 227 -10.42 -0.31 -4.95
C VAL A 227 -10.42 -1.24 -3.73
N LEU A 228 -10.83 -2.50 -3.90
CA LEU A 228 -10.84 -3.49 -2.82
C LEU A 228 -9.43 -3.77 -2.29
N TYR A 229 -8.46 -3.92 -3.21
CA TYR A 229 -7.06 -4.08 -2.85
C TYR A 229 -6.53 -2.89 -2.07
N ASN A 230 -6.75 -1.66 -2.55
CA ASN A 230 -6.27 -0.44 -1.87
C ASN A 230 -6.92 -0.26 -0.50
N ALA A 231 -8.23 -0.48 -0.38
CA ALA A 231 -8.92 -0.41 0.91
C ALA A 231 -8.36 -1.43 1.91
N GLY A 232 -8.21 -2.69 1.50
CA GLY A 232 -7.64 -3.74 2.32
C GLY A 232 -6.21 -3.43 2.75
N PHE A 233 -5.35 -3.05 1.80
CA PHE A 233 -3.95 -2.72 2.05
C PHE A 233 -3.79 -1.60 3.08
N MET A 234 -4.61 -0.55 3.00
CA MET A 234 -4.54 0.59 3.91
C MET A 234 -5.02 0.24 5.33
N ILE A 235 -6.00 -0.66 5.46
CA ILE A 235 -6.41 -1.23 6.76
C ILE A 235 -5.27 -2.06 7.34
N LEU A 236 -4.69 -2.98 6.57
CA LEU A 236 -3.60 -3.87 7.00
C LEU A 236 -2.39 -3.05 7.48
N LEU A 237 -2.01 -2.02 6.71
CA LEU A 237 -0.93 -1.11 7.09
C LEU A 237 -1.25 -0.42 8.42
N GLY A 238 -2.50 0.04 8.58
CA GLY A 238 -3.00 0.64 9.81
C GLY A 238 -3.00 -0.28 11.03
N ILE A 239 -3.20 -1.59 10.86
CA ILE A 239 -3.23 -2.55 11.98
C ILE A 239 -1.84 -3.15 12.21
N TRP A 240 -1.29 -3.89 11.26
CA TRP A 240 -0.05 -4.67 11.39
C TRP A 240 1.23 -3.87 11.13
N GLY A 241 1.11 -2.71 10.48
CA GLY A 241 2.24 -1.84 10.20
C GLY A 241 2.91 -2.15 8.86
N PRO A 242 3.79 -1.23 8.40
CA PRO A 242 4.28 -1.18 7.02
C PRO A 242 5.11 -2.41 6.61
N VAL A 243 5.88 -2.99 7.53
CA VAL A 243 6.76 -4.15 7.23
C VAL A 243 5.96 -5.40 6.92
N ILE A 244 5.04 -5.77 7.82
CA ILE A 244 4.23 -6.98 7.69
C ILE A 244 3.26 -6.84 6.52
N THR A 245 2.66 -5.66 6.33
CA THR A 245 1.77 -5.41 5.19
C THR A 245 2.50 -5.45 3.85
N SER A 246 3.71 -4.88 3.76
CA SER A 246 4.52 -4.96 2.53
C SER A 246 4.94 -6.39 2.19
N VAL A 247 5.43 -7.16 3.16
CA VAL A 247 5.81 -8.57 2.90
C VAL A 247 4.57 -9.43 2.65
N GLY A 248 3.46 -9.17 3.34
CA GLY A 248 2.17 -9.78 3.06
C GLY A 248 1.67 -9.50 1.64
N ASN A 249 1.95 -8.32 1.09
CA ASN A 249 1.64 -8.02 -0.30
C ASN A 249 2.40 -8.91 -1.29
N LEU A 250 3.59 -9.40 -0.93
CA LEU A 250 4.34 -10.34 -1.78
C LEU A 250 3.63 -11.70 -1.91
N LEU A 251 2.76 -12.08 -0.97
CA LEU A 251 1.94 -13.28 -1.09
C LEU A 251 0.95 -13.19 -2.24
N THR A 252 0.62 -11.98 -2.73
CA THR A 252 -0.21 -11.84 -3.93
C THR A 252 0.44 -12.49 -5.14
N ILE A 253 1.78 -12.50 -5.24
CA ILE A 253 2.51 -13.21 -6.30
C ILE A 253 2.26 -14.72 -6.21
N VAL A 254 2.24 -15.26 -5.00
CA VAL A 254 1.93 -16.67 -4.74
C VAL A 254 0.47 -16.97 -5.08
N LEU A 255 -0.45 -16.07 -4.76
CA LEU A 255 -1.86 -16.21 -5.10
C LEU A 255 -2.10 -16.12 -6.61
N VAL A 256 -1.36 -15.26 -7.33
CA VAL A 256 -1.39 -15.20 -8.79
C VAL A 256 -0.91 -16.53 -9.37
N LEU A 257 0.21 -17.08 -8.87
CA LEU A 257 0.68 -18.41 -9.27
C LEU A 257 -0.39 -19.48 -9.04
N ILE A 258 -1.04 -19.50 -7.87
CA ILE A 258 -2.13 -20.46 -7.57
C ILE A 258 -3.33 -20.26 -8.49
N SER A 259 -3.69 -19.02 -8.81
CA SER A 259 -4.75 -18.71 -9.77
C SER A 259 -4.41 -19.25 -11.16
N ASP A 260 -3.18 -19.05 -11.61
CA ASP A 260 -2.69 -19.55 -12.89
C ASP A 260 -2.66 -21.09 -12.94
N LEU A 261 -2.42 -21.75 -11.81
CA LEU A 261 -2.51 -23.21 -11.68
C LEU A 261 -3.94 -23.74 -11.85
N ILE A 262 -4.92 -23.05 -11.26
CA ILE A 262 -6.31 -23.51 -11.21
C ILE A 262 -7.05 -23.18 -12.52
N PHE A 263 -6.78 -22.00 -13.08
CA PHE A 263 -7.53 -21.44 -14.19
C PHE A 263 -6.75 -21.38 -15.51
N GLY A 264 -5.43 -21.61 -15.50
CA GLY A 264 -4.57 -21.59 -16.69
C GLY A 264 -4.30 -22.97 -17.30
N ASP A 265 -3.99 -23.00 -18.61
CA ASP A 265 -3.58 -24.22 -19.30
C ASP A 265 -2.22 -24.71 -18.77
N SER A 266 -2.25 -25.83 -18.04
CA SER A 266 -1.28 -26.22 -17.01
C SER A 266 0.10 -26.71 -17.50
N ALA A 267 0.45 -26.58 -18.79
CA ALA A 267 1.63 -27.26 -19.33
C ALA A 267 2.96 -26.49 -19.20
N ASN A 268 2.94 -25.16 -19.10
CA ASN A 268 4.17 -24.32 -19.12
C ASN A 268 4.27 -23.28 -18.00
N THR A 269 3.27 -23.14 -17.13
CA THR A 269 3.20 -22.07 -16.12
C THR A 269 3.95 -22.41 -14.84
N ILE A 270 4.20 -23.70 -14.57
CA ILE A 270 4.89 -24.15 -13.35
C ILE A 270 6.37 -24.33 -13.66
N THR A 271 7.19 -23.40 -13.17
CA THR A 271 8.63 -23.58 -13.15
C THR A 271 9.06 -24.01 -11.76
N VAL A 272 10.14 -24.80 -11.66
CA VAL A 272 10.74 -25.13 -10.36
C VAL A 272 11.09 -23.84 -9.60
N TRP A 273 11.49 -22.80 -10.33
CA TRP A 273 11.81 -21.49 -9.77
C TRP A 273 10.60 -20.76 -9.20
N SER A 274 9.44 -20.78 -9.87
CA SER A 274 8.23 -20.15 -9.32
C SER A 274 7.78 -20.85 -8.03
N LEU A 275 7.95 -22.16 -7.93
CA LEU A 275 7.67 -22.92 -6.70
C LEU A 275 8.66 -22.59 -5.57
N VAL A 276 9.96 -22.59 -5.86
CA VAL A 276 11.01 -22.25 -4.87
C VAL A 276 10.85 -20.82 -4.37
N GLY A 277 10.67 -19.86 -5.28
CA GLY A 277 10.48 -18.46 -4.93
C GLY A 277 9.19 -18.22 -4.13
N SER A 278 8.10 -18.88 -4.49
CA SER A 278 6.85 -18.82 -3.73
C SER A 278 7.00 -19.43 -2.33
N GLY A 279 7.70 -20.57 -2.21
CA GLY A 279 8.01 -21.17 -0.91
C GLY A 279 8.84 -20.25 -0.02
N ALA A 280 9.81 -19.52 -0.58
CA ALA A 280 10.59 -18.52 0.14
C ALA A 280 9.72 -17.36 0.65
N ILE A 281 8.81 -16.84 -0.18
CA ILE A 281 7.86 -15.76 0.20
C ILE A 281 6.94 -16.21 1.34
N VAL A 282 6.35 -17.41 1.24
CA VAL A 282 5.47 -17.96 2.28
C VAL A 282 6.23 -18.17 3.59
N SER A 283 7.43 -18.73 3.52
CA SER A 283 8.27 -18.97 4.71
C SER A 283 8.67 -17.66 5.39
N ALA A 284 9.07 -16.65 4.60
CA ALA A 284 9.40 -15.32 5.12
C ALA A 284 8.21 -14.67 5.85
N PHE A 285 7.02 -14.73 5.25
CA PHE A 285 5.82 -14.20 5.87
C PHE A 285 5.45 -14.95 7.16
N ALA A 286 5.56 -16.28 7.16
CA ALA A 286 5.31 -17.10 8.34
C ALA A 286 6.26 -16.74 9.50
N VAL A 287 7.55 -16.51 9.21
CA VAL A 287 8.52 -16.03 10.22
C VAL A 287 8.10 -14.68 10.79
N LEU A 288 7.73 -13.71 9.94
CA LEU A 288 7.30 -12.38 10.41
C LEU A 288 6.05 -12.44 11.28
N VAL A 289 5.06 -13.24 10.90
CA VAL A 289 3.83 -13.43 11.69
C VAL A 289 4.14 -14.10 13.03
N TYR A 290 5.00 -15.11 13.03
CA TYR A 290 5.44 -15.77 14.26
C TYR A 290 6.16 -14.79 15.19
N GLU A 291 7.05 -13.94 14.67
CA GLU A 291 7.72 -12.92 15.49
C GLU A 291 6.77 -11.85 16.01
N MET A 292 5.76 -11.46 15.23
CA MET A 292 4.70 -10.57 15.69
C MET A 292 3.94 -11.18 16.88
N SER A 293 3.51 -12.44 16.77
CA SER A 293 2.78 -13.15 17.83
C SER A 293 3.57 -13.37 19.12
N ARG A 294 4.91 -13.30 19.07
CA ARG A 294 5.79 -13.42 20.23
C ARG A 294 6.11 -12.09 20.90
N ALA A 295 5.85 -10.98 20.22
CA ALA A 295 6.08 -9.64 20.72
C ALA A 295 4.86 -9.06 21.45
N GLU A 296 3.69 -9.68 21.28
CA GLU A 296 2.47 -9.48 22.10
C GLU A 296 2.55 -10.30 23.40
#